data_AF-A0A1Y2DQ57-F1
#
_entry.id   AF-A0A1Y2DQ57-F1
#
_cell.length_a   1.000
_cell.length_b   1.000
_cell.length_c   1.000
_cell.angle_alpha   90.00
_cell.angle_beta   90.00
_cell.angle_gamma   90.00
#
_symmetry.space_group_name_H-M   'P 1'
#
loop_
_entity.id
_entity.type
_entity.pdbx_description
1 polymer ?
#
loop_
_entity_poly.entity_id
_entity_poly.type
_entity_poly.pdbx_seq_one_letter_code
_entity_poly.pdbx_strand_id
1 'polypeptide(L)'
;MSTKTPDPRQLPPDPRLRTPTTSSQDTVVAALVQLYENLPHIEPSHVHRAPSEGWPQITIESVAARGLRKTPEAVELLRHLPYIDGPKRCWIAPYAYPVDYRFVVSNAKGIPFVWELNKSDGEEDMFPPWVVQLTTGDDSGAENFMLDTMDGTVTKYVVTGPVYPDARGRYAKDDPRAWRDEWCDNWTKPVEQLAAEWQEKYRRMQFLGMPGNMYFPGVLNDPGERGGFMWNECEAMKRIYTEHGWPDSYRGDECRQALIHWWKNRE
;
A
#
# COMPACT_ATOMS: atom_id res chain seq x y z
N MET A 1 5.39 25.22 -16.10
CA MET A 1 4.85 25.75 -14.82
C MET A 1 4.73 24.55 -13.90
N SER A 2 5.28 24.60 -12.68
CA SER A 2 5.13 23.49 -11.73
C SER A 2 3.64 23.35 -11.38
N THR A 3 3.04 22.20 -11.66
CA THR A 3 1.71 21.86 -11.14
C THR A 3 1.82 21.82 -9.62
N LYS A 4 1.00 22.61 -8.93
CA LYS A 4 0.91 22.60 -7.46
C LYS A 4 -0.15 21.61 -7.03
N THR A 5 0.03 21.03 -5.85
CA THR A 5 -1.01 20.22 -5.22
C THR A 5 -2.21 21.11 -4.88
N PRO A 6 -3.44 20.78 -5.33
CA PRO A 6 -4.63 21.56 -4.98
C PRO A 6 -4.89 21.58 -3.46
N ASP A 7 -5.39 22.69 -2.93
CA ASP A 7 -5.73 22.80 -1.50
C ASP A 7 -7.13 22.19 -1.26
N PRO A 8 -7.25 21.07 -0.52
CA PRO A 8 -8.54 20.41 -0.30
C PRO A 8 -9.54 21.31 0.45
N ARG A 9 -9.08 22.33 1.19
CA ARG A 9 -9.96 23.27 1.92
C ARG A 9 -10.72 24.22 0.98
N GLN A 10 -10.29 24.31 -0.27
CA GLN A 10 -10.94 25.12 -1.31
C GLN A 10 -11.96 24.32 -2.12
N LEU A 11 -12.10 23.01 -1.83
CA LEU A 11 -12.98 22.10 -2.54
C LEU A 11 -14.27 21.84 -1.76
N PRO A 12 -15.37 21.46 -2.44
CA PRO A 12 -16.54 20.96 -1.74
C PRO A 12 -16.19 19.68 -0.95
N PRO A 13 -17.00 19.32 0.06
CA PRO A 13 -16.85 18.05 0.79
C PRO A 13 -16.70 16.88 -0.17
N ASP A 14 -15.80 15.95 0.14
CA ASP A 14 -15.57 14.80 -0.71
C ASP A 14 -16.81 13.90 -0.75
N PRO A 15 -17.44 13.69 -1.92
CA PRO A 15 -18.65 12.86 -2.06
C PRO A 15 -18.42 11.38 -1.73
N ARG A 16 -17.16 10.91 -1.65
CA ARG A 16 -16.82 9.52 -1.27
C ARG A 16 -16.54 9.36 0.22
N LEU A 17 -16.41 10.46 0.97
CA LEU A 17 -16.18 10.43 2.40
C LEU A 17 -17.46 10.78 3.16
N ARG A 18 -17.69 10.11 4.29
CA ARG A 18 -18.77 10.51 5.22
C ARG A 18 -18.46 11.80 5.96
N THR A 19 -17.19 12.04 6.22
CA THR A 19 -16.68 13.21 6.93
C THR A 19 -15.40 13.68 6.25
N PRO A 20 -15.17 15.00 6.11
CA PRO A 20 -13.91 15.51 5.62
C PRO A 20 -12.75 14.93 6.43
N THR A 21 -11.70 14.56 5.72
CA THR A 21 -10.42 14.16 6.30
C THR A 21 -9.72 15.37 6.92
N THR A 22 -8.98 15.13 7.99
CA THR A 22 -8.06 16.09 8.60
C THR A 22 -6.61 15.58 8.57
N SER A 23 -6.36 14.53 7.77
CA SER A 23 -5.07 13.85 7.71
C SER A 23 -4.01 14.80 7.16
N SER A 24 -2.95 14.98 7.94
CA SER A 24 -1.73 15.66 7.51
C SER A 24 -0.74 14.64 6.95
N GLN A 25 0.32 15.14 6.33
CA GLN A 25 1.48 14.34 5.96
C GLN A 25 2.04 13.56 7.17
N ASP A 26 2.10 14.17 8.36
CA ASP A 26 2.56 13.49 9.58
C ASP A 26 1.63 12.34 9.98
N THR A 27 0.31 12.52 9.85
CA THR A 27 -0.67 11.46 10.10
C THR A 27 -0.48 10.30 9.12
N VAL A 28 -0.26 10.59 7.84
CA VAL A 28 0.00 9.58 6.80
C VAL A 28 1.26 8.77 7.13
N VAL A 29 2.35 9.47 7.44
CA VAL A 29 3.64 8.84 7.79
C VAL A 29 3.48 7.98 9.04
N ALA A 30 2.86 8.51 10.10
CA ALA A 30 2.66 7.80 11.36
C ALA A 30 1.80 6.55 11.17
N ALA A 31 0.73 6.62 10.39
CA ALA A 31 -0.14 5.49 10.10
C ALA A 31 0.60 4.35 9.37
N LEU A 32 1.39 4.68 8.34
CA LEU A 32 2.15 3.69 7.60
C LEU A 32 3.29 3.10 8.42
N VAL A 33 3.94 3.90 9.26
CA VAL A 33 4.95 3.43 10.22
C VAL A 33 4.32 2.41 11.17
N GLN A 34 3.20 2.78 11.78
CA GLN A 34 2.50 1.91 12.72
C GLN A 34 2.07 0.62 12.03
N LEU A 35 1.58 0.68 10.79
CA LEU A 35 1.25 -0.52 10.02
C LEU A 35 2.48 -1.40 9.83
N TYR A 36 3.54 -0.88 9.21
CA TYR A 36 4.70 -1.69 8.78
C TYR A 36 5.44 -2.32 9.94
N GLU A 37 5.61 -1.61 11.05
CA GLU A 37 6.29 -2.14 12.24
C GLU A 37 5.51 -3.22 12.98
N ASN A 38 4.20 -3.31 12.75
CA ASN A 38 3.32 -4.30 13.41
C ASN A 38 2.92 -5.45 12.48
N LEU A 39 3.52 -5.58 11.30
CA LEU A 39 3.30 -6.73 10.41
C LEU A 39 3.99 -7.97 10.99
N PRO A 40 3.27 -9.06 11.30
CA PRO A 40 3.85 -10.19 12.04
C PRO A 40 4.94 -10.95 11.28
N HIS A 41 4.76 -11.09 9.97
CA HIS A 41 5.62 -11.86 9.09
C HIS A 41 6.82 -11.09 8.56
N ILE A 42 6.85 -9.77 8.78
CA ILE A 42 7.97 -8.92 8.41
C ILE A 42 8.93 -8.83 9.59
N GLU A 43 10.22 -9.06 9.32
CA GLU A 43 11.25 -8.85 10.31
C GLU A 43 11.41 -7.34 10.57
N PRO A 44 11.43 -6.88 11.83
CA PRO A 44 11.53 -5.45 12.13
C PRO A 44 12.75 -4.76 11.49
N SER A 45 13.84 -5.50 11.29
CA SER A 45 15.08 -5.00 10.64
C SER A 45 14.88 -4.61 9.17
N HIS A 46 13.82 -5.10 8.50
CA HIS A 46 13.49 -4.75 7.13
C HIS A 46 12.61 -3.50 7.03
N VAL A 47 12.09 -2.96 8.14
CA VAL A 47 11.27 -1.74 8.15
C VAL A 47 12.16 -0.54 8.46
N HIS A 48 12.19 0.42 7.53
CA HIS A 48 13.07 1.57 7.57
C HIS A 48 12.27 2.85 7.72
N ARG A 49 12.49 3.55 8.84
CA ARG A 49 11.98 4.91 9.03
C ARG A 49 12.83 5.91 8.26
N ALA A 50 12.17 6.95 7.75
CA ALA A 50 12.86 8.07 7.16
C ALA A 50 13.72 8.80 8.22
N PRO A 51 14.90 9.32 7.84
CA PRO A 51 15.60 10.33 8.63
C PRO A 51 14.73 11.57 8.86
N SER A 52 15.06 12.42 9.85
CA SER A 52 14.30 13.65 10.13
C SER A 52 14.25 14.63 8.94
N GLU A 53 15.31 14.65 8.12
CA GLU A 53 15.39 15.47 6.90
C GLU A 53 14.83 14.74 5.66
N GLY A 54 14.30 13.53 5.85
CA GLY A 54 13.83 12.64 4.80
C GLY A 54 14.95 11.89 4.07
N TRP A 55 14.56 11.01 3.16
CA TRP A 55 15.46 10.23 2.32
C TRP A 55 16.19 11.11 1.29
N PRO A 56 17.53 11.28 1.39
CA PRO A 56 18.26 12.24 0.56
C PRO A 56 18.25 11.89 -0.93
N GLN A 57 18.11 10.61 -1.27
CA GLN A 57 18.04 10.13 -2.65
C GLN A 57 16.70 10.38 -3.33
N ILE A 58 15.63 10.67 -2.57
CA ILE A 58 14.31 11.00 -3.11
C ILE A 58 14.26 12.53 -3.29
N THR A 59 14.28 12.96 -4.55
CA THR A 59 14.30 14.36 -4.98
C THR A 59 13.35 14.51 -6.16
N ILE A 60 12.96 15.75 -6.48
CA ILE A 60 12.11 16.01 -7.66
C ILE A 60 12.81 15.47 -8.91
N GLU A 61 14.12 15.67 -9.01
CA GLU A 61 14.95 15.26 -10.13
C GLU A 61 15.07 13.74 -10.22
N SER A 62 15.29 13.06 -9.08
CA SER A 62 15.46 11.60 -9.07
C SER A 62 14.15 10.86 -9.32
N VAL A 63 13.00 11.43 -8.92
CA VAL A 63 11.66 10.93 -9.25
C VAL A 63 11.34 11.18 -10.73
N ALA A 64 11.59 12.40 -11.22
CA ALA A 64 11.39 12.76 -12.64
C ALA A 64 12.28 11.94 -13.59
N ALA A 65 13.51 11.62 -13.19
CA ALA A 65 14.41 10.73 -13.95
C ALA A 65 13.85 9.32 -14.15
N ARG A 66 12.80 8.94 -13.41
CA ARG A 66 12.06 7.67 -13.57
C ARG A 66 10.81 7.79 -14.44
N GLY A 67 10.57 8.95 -15.03
CA GLY A 67 9.35 9.24 -15.81
C GLY A 67 8.15 9.58 -14.95
N LEU A 68 8.36 9.85 -13.66
CA LEU A 68 7.28 10.13 -12.71
C LEU A 68 7.19 11.64 -12.51
N ARG A 69 6.07 12.23 -12.93
CA ARG A 69 5.79 13.66 -12.72
C ARG A 69 5.05 13.80 -11.39
N LYS A 70 5.74 14.28 -10.35
CA LYS A 70 5.17 14.50 -9.01
C LYS A 70 5.27 15.96 -8.59
N THR A 71 4.29 16.43 -7.81
CA THR A 71 4.35 17.76 -7.18
C THR A 71 5.44 17.81 -6.10
N PRO A 72 5.97 18.99 -5.75
CA PRO A 72 6.91 19.14 -4.65
C PRO A 72 6.37 18.56 -3.33
N GLU A 73 5.08 18.75 -3.03
CA GLU A 73 4.47 18.24 -1.80
C GLU A 73 4.38 16.70 -1.80
N ALA A 74 4.08 16.07 -2.94
CA ALA A 74 4.09 14.61 -3.05
C ALA A 74 5.51 14.03 -2.92
N VAL A 75 6.51 14.68 -3.51
CA VAL A 75 7.93 14.28 -3.34
C VAL A 75 8.36 14.43 -1.88
N GLU A 76 7.93 15.51 -1.22
CA GLU A 76 8.23 15.75 0.20
C GLU A 76 7.62 14.68 1.11
N LEU A 77 6.39 14.24 0.82
CA LEU A 77 5.79 13.09 1.49
C LEU A 77 6.62 11.82 1.26
N LEU A 78 6.97 11.50 0.01
CA LEU A 78 7.77 10.32 -0.32
C LEU A 78 9.11 10.30 0.44
N ARG A 79 9.76 11.45 0.63
CA ARG A 79 10.98 11.55 1.44
C ARG A 79 10.79 11.12 2.89
N HIS A 80 9.56 11.18 3.42
CA HIS A 80 9.27 10.92 4.82
C HIS A 80 8.51 9.61 5.07
N LEU A 81 8.08 8.90 4.01
CA LEU A 81 7.44 7.61 4.17
C LEU A 81 8.41 6.55 4.75
N PRO A 82 7.91 5.63 5.59
CA PRO A 82 8.64 4.41 5.91
C PRO A 82 8.67 3.49 4.69
N TYR A 83 9.73 2.70 4.58
CA TYR A 83 9.86 1.72 3.50
C TYR A 83 10.25 0.36 4.06
N ILE A 84 9.80 -0.68 3.38
CA ILE A 84 10.24 -2.06 3.65
C ILE A 84 11.26 -2.42 2.56
N ASP A 85 12.38 -3.05 2.92
CA ASP A 85 13.42 -3.43 1.95
C ASP A 85 12.85 -4.18 0.73
N GLY A 86 13.00 -3.59 -0.46
CA GLY A 86 12.64 -4.23 -1.73
C GLY A 86 13.79 -5.07 -2.33
N PRO A 87 13.53 -6.07 -3.20
CA PRO A 87 12.30 -6.73 -3.60
C PRO A 87 12.39 -8.24 -3.27
N LYS A 88 12.06 -8.61 -2.03
CA LYS A 88 11.77 -10.00 -1.67
C LYS A 88 10.29 -10.19 -1.37
N ARG A 89 9.43 -9.73 -2.29
CA ARG A 89 7.99 -10.03 -2.36
C ARG A 89 7.27 -10.03 -1.00
N CYS A 90 7.45 -8.96 -0.22
CA CYS A 90 6.83 -8.82 1.09
C CYS A 90 5.42 -8.23 0.96
N TRP A 91 4.40 -9.09 0.84
CA TRP A 91 3.00 -8.63 0.79
C TRP A 91 2.66 -7.99 2.14
N ILE A 92 2.02 -6.82 2.14
CA ILE A 92 1.49 -6.18 3.36
C ILE A 92 -0.01 -6.39 3.52
N ALA A 93 -0.67 -6.80 2.44
CA ALA A 93 -2.05 -7.30 2.39
C ALA A 93 -2.16 -8.29 1.20
N PRO A 94 -3.25 -9.07 1.09
CA PRO A 94 -3.51 -9.88 -0.09
C PRO A 94 -3.37 -9.02 -1.36
N TYR A 95 -2.53 -9.49 -2.27
CA TYR A 95 -2.14 -8.95 -3.57
C TYR A 95 -1.51 -7.55 -3.56
N ALA A 96 -1.04 -7.09 -2.39
CA ALA A 96 -0.48 -5.74 -2.21
C ALA A 96 0.97 -5.79 -1.68
N TYR A 97 1.95 -5.51 -2.54
CA TYR A 97 3.33 -5.21 -2.14
C TYR A 97 3.49 -3.72 -1.85
N PRO A 98 4.26 -3.31 -0.83
CA PRO A 98 4.59 -1.91 -0.61
C PRO A 98 5.56 -1.42 -1.69
N VAL A 99 5.35 -0.19 -2.19
CA VAL A 99 6.28 0.44 -3.12
C VAL A 99 7.41 1.12 -2.34
N ASP A 100 8.65 0.63 -2.52
CA ASP A 100 9.85 1.29 -1.97
C ASP A 100 10.41 2.32 -2.95
N TYR A 101 10.11 3.61 -2.74
CA TYR A 101 10.59 4.66 -3.65
C TYR A 101 12.10 4.89 -3.55
N ARG A 102 12.78 4.45 -2.47
CA ARG A 102 14.25 4.46 -2.41
C ARG A 102 14.83 3.56 -3.50
N PHE A 103 14.18 2.42 -3.72
CA PHE A 103 14.52 1.50 -4.80
C PHE A 103 14.12 2.05 -6.17
N VAL A 104 12.91 2.64 -6.29
CA VAL A 104 12.42 3.26 -7.54
C VAL A 104 13.41 4.30 -8.07
N VAL A 105 13.87 5.22 -7.21
CA VAL A 105 14.76 6.31 -7.64
C VAL A 105 16.22 5.88 -7.83
N SER A 106 16.67 4.78 -7.21
CA SER A 106 18.06 4.29 -7.31
C SER A 106 18.31 3.33 -8.48
N ASN A 107 17.31 2.57 -8.94
CA ASN A 107 17.53 1.49 -9.91
C ASN A 107 17.78 2.01 -11.34
N ALA A 108 19.05 2.12 -11.75
CA ALA A 108 19.52 2.91 -12.89
C ALA A 108 19.08 2.49 -14.31
N LYS A 109 18.57 1.28 -14.55
CA LYS A 109 18.06 0.75 -15.83
C LYS A 109 17.94 -0.78 -15.67
N GLY A 110 16.78 -1.39 -15.94
CA GLY A 110 16.77 -2.84 -16.25
C GLY A 110 15.71 -3.74 -15.62
N ILE A 111 14.62 -3.25 -15.03
CA ILE A 111 13.43 -4.10 -14.86
C ILE A 111 12.25 -3.38 -15.54
N PRO A 112 11.64 -3.96 -16.58
CA PRO A 112 10.56 -3.34 -17.36
C PRO A 112 9.25 -3.19 -16.57
N PHE A 113 9.10 -3.91 -15.46
CA PHE A 113 8.03 -3.70 -14.49
C PHE A 113 8.43 -2.57 -13.56
N VAL A 114 8.03 -1.35 -13.89
CA VAL A 114 8.09 -0.30 -12.89
C VAL A 114 6.75 -0.26 -12.19
N TRP A 115 6.83 -0.55 -10.90
CA TRP A 115 5.78 -0.75 -9.93
C TRP A 115 4.76 0.38 -9.81
N GLU A 116 5.08 1.58 -10.30
CA GLU A 116 4.12 2.68 -10.35
C GLU A 116 3.43 2.72 -11.72
N LEU A 117 2.11 2.60 -11.68
CA LEU A 117 1.21 2.57 -12.82
C LEU A 117 1.26 3.83 -13.70
N ASN A 118 1.79 4.95 -13.20
CA ASN A 118 1.88 6.23 -13.92
C ASN A 118 3.04 6.29 -14.94
N LYS A 119 3.61 5.14 -15.32
CA LYS A 119 4.60 5.00 -16.38
C LYS A 119 3.94 5.16 -17.74
N SER A 120 3.67 6.38 -18.16
CA SER A 120 3.14 6.60 -19.51
C SER A 120 4.25 6.50 -20.55
N ASP A 121 4.03 5.68 -21.57
CA ASP A 121 4.56 5.84 -22.92
C ASP A 121 3.73 6.86 -23.74
N GLY A 122 2.65 7.40 -23.16
CA GLY A 122 1.78 8.44 -23.71
C GLY A 122 2.03 9.86 -23.18
N GLU A 123 1.39 10.85 -23.83
CA GLU A 123 1.58 12.29 -23.55
C GLU A 123 1.00 12.74 -22.19
N GLU A 124 -0.07 12.09 -21.68
CA GLU A 124 -0.75 12.45 -20.43
C GLU A 124 -0.49 11.45 -19.29
N ASP A 125 -0.36 11.95 -18.06
CA ASP A 125 -0.26 11.11 -16.85
C ASP A 125 -1.61 10.43 -16.58
N MET A 126 -1.60 9.13 -16.25
CA MET A 126 -2.80 8.39 -15.85
C MET A 126 -3.36 8.86 -14.50
N PHE A 127 -2.47 9.29 -13.59
CA PHE A 127 -2.86 9.85 -12.31
C PHE A 127 -2.31 11.26 -12.14
N PRO A 128 -3.03 12.15 -11.43
CA PRO A 128 -2.52 13.47 -11.15
C PRO A 128 -1.16 13.45 -10.42
N PRO A 129 -0.32 14.48 -10.61
CA PRO A 129 1.03 14.53 -10.01
C PRO A 129 1.08 14.50 -8.47
N TRP A 130 -0.03 14.78 -7.79
CA TRP A 130 -0.13 14.71 -6.32
C TRP A 130 -0.61 13.35 -5.81
N VAL A 131 -0.88 12.37 -6.67
CA VAL A 131 -1.27 11.02 -6.28
C VAL A 131 -0.04 10.14 -6.17
N VAL A 132 0.12 9.40 -5.08
CA VAL A 132 1.23 8.50 -4.81
C VAL A 132 0.72 7.06 -4.74
N GLN A 133 1.32 6.14 -5.49
CA GLN A 133 0.99 4.72 -5.35
C GLN A 133 1.71 4.14 -4.12
N LEU A 134 0.95 3.61 -3.15
CA LEU A 134 1.48 2.99 -1.93
C LEU A 134 1.81 1.52 -2.12
N THR A 135 1.02 0.83 -2.95
CA THR A 135 1.19 -0.61 -3.19
C THR A 135 1.09 -0.99 -4.65
N THR A 136 1.63 -2.16 -4.97
CA THR A 136 1.70 -2.74 -6.31
C THR A 136 1.48 -4.25 -6.26
N GLY A 137 1.48 -4.94 -7.40
CA GLY A 137 1.32 -6.40 -7.52
C GLY A 137 2.16 -6.98 -8.66
N ASP A 138 2.21 -8.30 -8.79
CA ASP A 138 2.97 -9.01 -9.82
C ASP A 138 2.11 -9.69 -10.89
N ASP A 139 0.78 -9.55 -10.81
CA ASP A 139 -0.17 -10.10 -11.77
C ASP A 139 -1.42 -9.22 -11.94
N SER A 140 -2.41 -9.70 -12.70
CA SER A 140 -3.69 -9.02 -12.93
C SER A 140 -4.55 -8.86 -11.68
N GLY A 141 -4.22 -9.54 -10.58
CA GLY A 141 -4.88 -9.44 -9.28
C GLY A 141 -4.27 -8.38 -8.36
N ALA A 142 -3.27 -7.63 -8.82
CA ALA A 142 -2.59 -6.58 -8.08
C ALA A 142 -3.53 -5.59 -7.38
N GLU A 143 -3.36 -5.44 -6.08
CA GLU A 143 -4.09 -4.48 -5.25
C GLU A 143 -3.24 -3.20 -5.13
N ASN A 144 -3.51 -2.25 -6.03
CA ASN A 144 -2.79 -0.99 -6.13
C ASN A 144 -3.53 0.11 -5.37
N PHE A 145 -3.04 0.48 -4.19
CA PHE A 145 -3.62 1.52 -3.36
C PHE A 145 -2.99 2.87 -3.70
N MET A 146 -3.82 3.81 -4.14
CA MET A 146 -3.44 5.15 -4.58
C MET A 146 -3.77 6.16 -3.48
N LEU A 147 -2.75 6.82 -2.95
CA LEU A 147 -2.83 7.87 -1.94
C LEU A 147 -2.95 9.23 -2.63
N ASP A 148 -4.04 9.94 -2.35
CA ASP A 148 -4.16 11.35 -2.68
C ASP A 148 -3.47 12.19 -1.58
N THR A 149 -2.37 12.85 -1.94
CA THR A 149 -1.61 13.64 -0.97
C THR A 149 -2.27 14.97 -0.62
N MET A 150 -3.30 15.39 -1.37
CA MET A 150 -4.05 16.60 -1.03
C MET A 150 -4.74 16.44 0.33
N ASP A 151 -5.33 15.29 0.57
CA ASP A 151 -6.27 15.07 1.67
C ASP A 151 -5.93 13.82 2.52
N GLY A 152 -4.85 13.12 2.19
CA GLY A 152 -4.36 11.96 2.93
C GLY A 152 -5.27 10.74 2.79
N THR A 153 -6.08 10.68 1.74
CA THR A 153 -7.00 9.56 1.51
C THR A 153 -6.46 8.56 0.51
N VAL A 154 -6.89 7.31 0.65
CA VAL A 154 -6.50 6.22 -0.22
C VAL A 154 -7.71 5.63 -0.90
N THR A 155 -7.53 5.23 -2.15
CA THR A 155 -8.51 4.45 -2.91
C THR A 155 -7.78 3.37 -3.70
N LYS A 156 -8.47 2.28 -4.03
CA LYS A 156 -7.90 1.18 -4.79
C LYS A 156 -8.07 1.45 -6.29
N TYR A 157 -6.98 1.37 -7.05
CA TYR A 157 -7.03 1.34 -8.51
C TYR A 157 -7.61 0.00 -9.01
N VAL A 158 -8.45 0.08 -10.04
CA VAL A 158 -9.11 -1.06 -10.67
C VAL A 158 -8.87 -1.00 -12.17
N VAL A 159 -8.03 -1.90 -12.69
CA VAL A 159 -7.63 -1.92 -14.12
C VAL A 159 -8.81 -2.07 -15.09
N THR A 160 -9.87 -2.77 -14.68
CA THR A 160 -11.09 -2.95 -15.48
C THR A 160 -12.07 -1.76 -15.38
N GLY A 161 -11.71 -0.71 -14.64
CA GLY A 161 -12.62 0.36 -14.25
C GLY A 161 -13.51 -0.03 -13.05
N PRO A 162 -14.25 0.94 -12.47
CA PRO A 162 -15.08 0.73 -11.28
C PRO A 162 -16.06 -0.42 -11.48
N VAL A 163 -16.02 -1.40 -10.57
CA VAL A 163 -17.00 -2.49 -10.52
C VAL A 163 -18.12 -2.08 -9.55
N TYR A 164 -19.35 -2.46 -9.91
CA TYR A 164 -20.62 -2.11 -9.28
C TYR A 164 -20.61 -1.94 -7.74
N PRO A 165 -21.35 -0.95 -7.17
CA PRO A 165 -22.06 0.13 -7.88
C PRO A 165 -21.10 1.11 -8.54
N ASP A 166 -21.48 1.61 -9.73
CA ASP A 166 -20.68 2.54 -10.53
C ASP A 166 -20.28 3.76 -9.69
N ALA A 167 -18.97 4.01 -9.64
CA ALA A 167 -18.41 5.13 -8.90
C ALA A 167 -18.46 6.43 -9.70
N ARG A 168 -18.77 6.39 -11.01
CA ARG A 168 -18.74 7.53 -11.92
C ARG A 168 -19.79 8.59 -11.62
N GLY A 169 -19.40 9.86 -11.81
CA GLY A 169 -20.28 11.01 -11.73
C GLY A 169 -20.51 11.53 -10.31
N ARG A 170 -19.66 11.14 -9.35
CA ARG A 170 -19.70 11.67 -7.98
C ARG A 170 -18.99 13.01 -7.88
N TYR A 171 -17.94 13.21 -8.67
CA TYR A 171 -17.20 14.47 -8.71
C TYR A 171 -17.67 15.38 -9.84
N ALA A 172 -17.54 16.70 -9.64
CA ALA A 172 -17.68 17.66 -10.73
C ALA A 172 -16.53 17.50 -11.73
N LYS A 173 -16.74 17.91 -12.99
CA LYS A 173 -15.76 17.73 -14.08
C LYS A 173 -14.40 18.40 -13.80
N ASP A 174 -14.41 19.51 -13.08
CA ASP A 174 -13.25 20.31 -12.70
C ASP A 174 -12.71 19.98 -11.30
N ASP A 175 -13.33 19.04 -10.58
CA ASP A 175 -12.85 18.60 -9.28
C ASP A 175 -11.53 17.82 -9.46
N PRO A 176 -10.44 18.23 -8.81
CA PRO A 176 -9.15 17.55 -8.93
C PRO A 176 -9.17 16.11 -8.42
N ARG A 177 -10.23 15.66 -7.73
CA ARG A 177 -10.41 14.27 -7.26
C ARG A 177 -11.17 13.40 -8.27
N ALA A 178 -11.61 13.94 -9.39
CA ALA A 178 -12.41 13.22 -10.40
C ALA A 178 -11.69 12.01 -11.01
N TRP A 179 -10.35 11.96 -10.98
CA TRP A 179 -9.56 10.79 -11.40
C TRP A 179 -10.00 9.49 -10.71
N ARG A 180 -10.55 9.58 -9.50
CA ARG A 180 -11.02 8.42 -8.73
C ARG A 180 -12.26 7.77 -9.38
N ASP A 181 -13.08 8.53 -10.11
CA ASP A 181 -14.30 8.03 -10.79
C ASP A 181 -13.98 7.17 -12.01
N GLU A 182 -12.82 7.39 -12.64
CA GLU A 182 -12.45 6.69 -13.86
C GLU A 182 -11.78 5.35 -13.58
N TRP A 183 -10.86 5.32 -12.62
CA TRP A 183 -9.89 4.24 -12.45
C TRP A 183 -9.90 3.57 -11.08
N CYS A 184 -10.78 3.96 -10.16
CA CYS A 184 -10.75 3.48 -8.79
C CYS A 184 -12.07 2.85 -8.31
N ASP A 185 -11.95 2.02 -7.28
CA ASP A 185 -13.05 1.41 -6.56
C ASP A 185 -13.98 2.49 -5.95
N ASN A 186 -15.18 2.11 -5.54
CA ASN A 186 -16.23 3.02 -5.09
C ASN A 186 -16.02 3.61 -3.69
N TRP A 187 -14.98 3.16 -2.99
CA TRP A 187 -14.62 3.61 -1.66
C TRP A 187 -13.34 4.44 -1.67
N THR A 188 -13.32 5.40 -0.76
CA THR A 188 -12.15 6.21 -0.41
C THR A 188 -12.18 6.35 1.10
N LYS A 189 -11.01 6.29 1.75
CA LYS A 189 -10.91 6.50 3.20
C LYS A 189 -9.57 7.13 3.58
N PRO A 190 -9.47 7.79 4.74
CA PRO A 190 -8.18 8.24 5.27
C PRO A 190 -7.19 7.07 5.39
N VAL A 191 -5.91 7.31 5.10
CA VAL A 191 -4.90 6.25 5.13
C VAL A 191 -4.77 5.60 6.52
N GLU A 192 -4.97 6.37 7.60
CA GLU A 192 -4.94 5.86 8.96
C GLU A 192 -6.08 4.87 9.24
N GLN A 193 -7.23 5.08 8.59
CA GLN A 193 -8.33 4.14 8.67
C GLN A 193 -7.98 2.83 7.94
N LEU A 194 -7.38 2.91 6.74
CA LEU A 194 -6.94 1.71 6.02
C LEU A 194 -5.89 0.93 6.84
N ALA A 195 -4.89 1.63 7.39
CA ALA A 195 -3.84 1.05 8.20
C ALA A 195 -4.42 0.33 9.44
N ALA A 196 -5.33 0.98 10.17
CA ALA A 196 -6.00 0.40 11.33
C ALA A 196 -6.87 -0.82 10.95
N GLU A 197 -7.60 -0.76 9.84
CA GLU A 197 -8.38 -1.89 9.34
C GLU A 197 -7.49 -3.10 9.02
N TRP A 198 -6.34 -2.90 8.38
CA TRP A 198 -5.40 -3.98 8.08
C TRP A 198 -4.74 -4.56 9.33
N GLN A 199 -4.33 -3.70 10.28
CA GLN A 199 -3.84 -4.16 11.58
C GLN A 199 -4.89 -5.02 12.30
N GLU A 200 -6.15 -4.60 12.30
CA GLU A 200 -7.23 -5.39 12.91
C GLU A 200 -7.43 -6.73 12.18
N LYS A 201 -7.29 -6.76 10.84
CA LYS A 201 -7.33 -8.00 10.08
C LYS A 201 -6.19 -8.96 10.46
N TYR A 202 -4.97 -8.48 10.64
CA TYR A 202 -3.89 -9.31 11.18
C TYR A 202 -4.20 -9.77 12.60
N ARG A 203 -4.64 -8.86 13.47
CA ARG A 203 -4.96 -9.17 14.87
C ARG A 203 -6.01 -10.28 14.98
N ARG A 204 -7.03 -10.25 14.13
CA ARG A 204 -8.09 -11.27 14.01
C ARG A 204 -7.69 -12.51 13.21
N MET A 205 -6.46 -12.57 12.69
CA MET A 205 -5.99 -13.63 11.80
C MET A 205 -6.86 -13.80 10.53
N GLN A 206 -7.49 -12.70 10.08
CA GLN A 206 -8.13 -12.62 8.77
C GLN A 206 -7.10 -12.40 7.67
N PHE A 207 -6.03 -11.67 7.99
CA PHE A 207 -4.80 -11.64 7.20
C PHE A 207 -3.74 -12.49 7.89
N LEU A 208 -3.15 -13.39 7.11
CA LEU A 208 -2.18 -14.37 7.57
C LEU A 208 -0.91 -14.21 6.73
N GLY A 209 0.03 -13.44 7.28
CA GLY A 209 1.29 -13.14 6.63
C GLY A 209 2.25 -14.33 6.68
N MET A 210 2.90 -14.62 5.56
CA MET A 210 3.96 -15.60 5.45
C MET A 210 5.33 -14.92 5.36
N PRO A 211 6.29 -15.29 6.23
CA PRO A 211 7.62 -14.69 6.23
C PRO A 211 8.49 -15.18 5.07
N GLY A 212 9.51 -14.38 4.73
CA GLY A 212 10.53 -14.72 3.75
C GLY A 212 10.21 -14.27 2.33
N ASN A 213 11.04 -14.69 1.36
CA ASN A 213 10.93 -14.32 -0.04
C ASN A 213 10.08 -15.32 -0.83
N MET A 214 8.80 -15.45 -0.47
CA MET A 214 7.92 -16.40 -1.14
C MET A 214 7.25 -15.74 -2.35
N TYR A 215 7.17 -16.50 -3.46
CA TYR A 215 6.47 -16.05 -4.67
C TYR A 215 4.96 -15.91 -4.40
N PHE A 216 4.38 -16.94 -3.77
CA PHE A 216 2.99 -16.99 -3.36
C PHE A 216 2.83 -18.06 -2.28
N PRO A 217 2.01 -17.84 -1.23
CA PRO A 217 1.36 -16.58 -0.87
C PRO A 217 2.27 -15.72 0.02
N GLY A 218 2.25 -14.40 -0.16
CA GLY A 218 2.88 -13.50 0.81
C GLY A 218 1.96 -13.22 1.99
N VAL A 219 0.69 -12.92 1.74
CA VAL A 219 -0.36 -12.78 2.76
C VAL A 219 -1.61 -13.51 2.27
N LEU A 220 -2.09 -14.44 3.08
CA LEU A 220 -3.36 -15.13 2.84
C LEU A 220 -4.52 -14.34 3.43
N ASN A 221 -5.65 -14.35 2.70
CA ASN A 221 -6.94 -13.92 3.19
C ASN A 221 -7.69 -15.15 3.70
N ASP A 222 -7.96 -15.22 5.00
CA ASP A 222 -8.75 -16.29 5.59
C ASP A 222 -10.16 -16.29 4.98
N PRO A 223 -10.61 -17.39 4.35
CA PRO A 223 -11.93 -17.42 3.74
C PRO A 223 -13.05 -17.46 4.79
N GLY A 224 -12.75 -17.74 6.07
CA GLY A 224 -13.73 -17.75 7.17
C GLY A 224 -14.73 -18.91 7.13
N GLU A 225 -14.75 -19.68 6.05
CA GLU A 225 -15.60 -20.85 5.85
C GLU A 225 -14.80 -22.08 5.43
N ARG A 226 -15.22 -23.23 5.95
CA ARG A 226 -14.56 -24.52 5.70
C ARG A 226 -14.62 -24.87 4.21
N GLY A 227 -13.47 -25.19 3.64
CA GLY A 227 -13.36 -25.58 2.24
C GLY A 227 -13.15 -24.42 1.27
N GLY A 228 -13.07 -23.18 1.77
CA GLY A 228 -12.62 -22.03 1.00
C GLY A 228 -11.18 -22.20 0.49
N PHE A 229 -10.80 -21.36 -0.47
CA PHE A 229 -9.46 -21.37 -1.07
C PHE A 229 -8.37 -21.27 0.03
N MET A 230 -7.43 -22.22 0.03
CA MET A 230 -6.34 -22.33 1.01
C MET A 230 -6.79 -22.38 2.48
N TRP A 231 -7.99 -22.92 2.75
CA TRP A 231 -8.52 -23.09 4.11
C TRP A 231 -7.57 -23.86 5.03
N ASN A 232 -7.03 -25.00 4.57
CA ASN A 232 -6.17 -25.84 5.40
C ASN A 232 -4.88 -25.12 5.81
N GLU A 233 -4.30 -24.34 4.89
CA GLU A 233 -3.16 -23.49 5.14
C GLU A 233 -3.48 -22.39 6.15
N CYS A 234 -4.63 -21.72 5.99
CA CYS A 234 -5.06 -20.68 6.93
C CYS A 234 -5.20 -21.25 8.35
N GLU A 235 -5.83 -22.42 8.50
CA GLU A 235 -6.00 -23.08 9.80
C GLU A 235 -4.66 -23.54 10.40
N ALA A 236 -3.73 -24.03 9.59
CA ALA A 236 -2.39 -24.37 10.05
C ALA A 236 -1.61 -23.13 10.52
N MET A 237 -1.66 -22.04 9.76
CA MET A 237 -1.02 -20.78 10.15
C MET A 237 -1.62 -20.22 11.44
N LYS A 238 -2.95 -20.18 11.58
CA LYS A 238 -3.62 -19.71 12.81
C LYS A 238 -3.15 -20.47 14.05
N ARG A 239 -2.98 -21.79 13.94
CA ARG A 239 -2.42 -22.61 15.02
C ARG A 239 -1.00 -22.17 15.39
N ILE A 240 -0.12 -22.03 14.39
CA ILE A 240 1.25 -21.57 14.62
C ILE A 240 1.25 -20.17 15.26
N TYR A 241 0.48 -19.22 14.73
CA TYR A 241 0.34 -17.88 15.33
C TYR A 241 -0.08 -17.94 16.80
N THR A 242 -1.10 -18.75 17.11
CA THR A 242 -1.63 -18.90 18.48
C THR A 242 -0.61 -19.55 19.42
N GLU A 243 0.07 -20.62 18.99
CA GLU A 243 1.13 -21.29 19.76
C GLU A 243 2.30 -20.35 20.09
N HIS A 244 2.56 -19.40 19.20
CA HIS A 244 3.56 -18.35 19.37
C HIS A 244 3.02 -17.07 20.02
N GLY A 245 1.84 -17.12 20.65
CA GLY A 245 1.33 -16.06 21.53
C GLY A 245 0.68 -14.88 20.83
N TRP A 246 0.30 -15.02 19.55
CA TRP A 246 -0.46 -13.98 18.86
C TRP A 246 -1.86 -13.77 19.49
N PRO A 247 -2.36 -12.52 19.60
CA PRO A 247 -1.67 -11.26 19.28
C PRO A 247 -0.87 -10.65 20.44
N ASP A 248 -1.17 -11.00 21.69
CA ASP A 248 -0.74 -10.20 22.85
C ASP A 248 0.69 -10.50 23.36
N SER A 249 1.15 -11.73 23.23
CA SER A 249 2.47 -12.21 23.71
C SER A 249 3.30 -12.78 22.56
N TYR A 250 3.26 -12.10 21.42
CA TYR A 250 3.77 -12.60 20.16
C TYR A 250 5.29 -12.76 20.14
N ARG A 251 5.74 -14.00 19.97
CA ARG A 251 7.16 -14.36 19.80
C ARG A 251 7.51 -14.39 18.31
N GLY A 252 7.74 -13.21 17.74
CA GLY A 252 7.85 -13.00 16.29
C GLY A 252 8.91 -13.86 15.59
N ASP A 253 10.14 -13.91 16.11
CA ASP A 253 11.21 -14.70 15.48
C ASP A 253 10.89 -16.19 15.45
N GLU A 254 10.41 -16.73 16.57
CA GLU A 254 10.01 -18.13 16.69
C GLU A 254 8.85 -18.46 15.73
N CYS A 255 7.82 -17.61 15.71
CA CYS A 255 6.67 -17.79 14.83
C CYS A 255 7.08 -17.79 13.36
N ARG A 256 7.92 -16.83 12.94
CA ARG A 256 8.39 -16.76 11.56
C ARG A 256 9.18 -18.00 11.18
N GLN A 257 10.07 -18.49 12.05
CA GLN A 257 10.82 -19.73 11.81
C GLN A 257 9.89 -20.95 11.71
N ALA A 258 8.89 -21.05 12.58
CA ALA A 258 7.90 -22.12 12.56
C ALA A 258 7.07 -22.11 11.27
N LEU A 259 6.61 -20.94 10.82
CA LEU A 259 5.89 -20.79 9.55
C LEU A 259 6.75 -21.21 8.34
N ILE A 260 8.02 -20.80 8.29
CA ILE A 260 8.96 -21.21 7.22
C ILE A 260 9.16 -22.73 7.23
N HIS A 261 9.36 -23.31 8.42
CA HIS A 261 9.57 -24.74 8.56
C HIS A 261 8.34 -25.54 8.15
N TRP A 262 7.16 -25.15 8.63
CA TRP A 262 5.89 -25.77 8.25
C TRP A 262 5.66 -25.71 6.73
N TRP A 263 5.85 -24.53 6.12
CA TRP A 263 5.61 -24.34 4.70
C TRP A 263 6.48 -25.22 3.79
N LYS A 264 7.75 -25.41 4.18
CA LYS A 264 8.70 -26.23 3.42
C LYS A 264 8.42 -27.74 3.51
N ASN A 265 7.74 -28.17 4.56
CA ASN A 265 7.50 -29.58 4.88
C ASN A 265 6.03 -30.00 4.71
N ARG A 266 5.20 -29.15 4.10
CA ARG A 266 3.82 -29.53 3.75
C ARG A 266 3.85 -30.46 2.53
N GLU A 267 3.30 -31.66 2.71
CA GLU A 267 3.10 -32.64 1.63
C GLU A 267 1.95 -32.24 0.70
#